data_AF-A0A497QMS8-F1
#
_entry.id   AF-A0A497QMS8-F1
#
_cell.length_a   1.000
_cell.length_b   1.000
_cell.length_c   1.000
_cell.angle_alpha   90.00
_cell.angle_beta   90.00
_cell.angle_gamma   90.00
#
_symmetry.space_group_name_H-M   'P 1'
#
loop_
_entity.id
_entity.type
_entity.pdbx_description
1 polymer ?
#
loop_
_entity_poly.entity_id
_entity_poly.type
_entity_poly.pdbx_seq_one_letter_code
_entity_poly.pdbx_strand_id
1 'polypeptide(L)'
;LQRQNTNILGYELVAFDFGGQSQYRDTYFEKADMYFTGTDMMIYIIDIQDPDRYEESLEYYQKILDTLEKNDLIIPILVVFSKMDPDIANDEDLNQKRLKLMESFEQMSSKFDIGFAISSIYERNSIENLFSLALKKISTSGGVIQELLKVYVKDINARACVLISSTGLVFGSYGETHQEEEMLKNSAAYLQNLYLFHLTTGLQKEDFYELNYKRNNLHFISEYITSSDSGMVYLWVLTTDLREEVLGIQKFREDLIPLINLFL
;
A
#
# COMPACT_ATOMS: atom_id res chain seq x y z
N LEU A 1 -3.98 2.17 26.41
CA LEU A 1 -4.14 1.35 25.19
C LEU A 1 -5.52 1.59 24.60
N GLN A 2 -5.59 2.30 23.49
CA GLN A 2 -6.81 2.39 22.71
C GLN A 2 -6.68 1.41 21.53
N ARG A 3 -7.56 0.42 21.47
CA ARG A 3 -7.64 -0.50 20.33
C ARG A 3 -8.59 0.13 19.31
N GLN A 4 -8.09 0.34 18.10
CA GLN A 4 -8.93 0.74 16.97
C GLN A 4 -8.97 -0.42 15.99
N ASN A 5 -10.17 -0.84 15.63
CA ASN A 5 -10.38 -1.79 14.54
C ASN A 5 -10.83 -0.97 13.33
N THR A 6 -10.05 -1.00 12.27
CA THR A 6 -10.39 -0.34 11.01
C THR A 6 -10.23 -1.34 9.89
N ASN A 7 -11.22 -1.42 9.01
CA ASN A 7 -11.06 -2.12 7.75
C ASN A 7 -10.42 -1.16 6.75
N ILE A 8 -9.14 -1.37 6.43
CA ILE A 8 -8.45 -0.60 5.40
C ILE A 8 -8.11 -1.58 4.29
N LEU A 9 -8.68 -1.35 3.11
CA LEU A 9 -8.41 -2.17 1.93
C LEU A 9 -8.63 -3.67 2.20
N GLY A 10 -9.72 -4.03 2.88
CA GLY A 10 -10.05 -5.43 3.16
C GLY A 10 -9.28 -6.09 4.31
N TYR A 11 -8.20 -5.47 4.79
CA TYR A 11 -7.47 -5.91 5.98
C TYR A 11 -8.15 -5.40 7.24
N GLU A 12 -8.43 -6.30 8.18
CA GLU A 12 -8.81 -5.92 9.53
C GLU A 12 -7.54 -5.46 10.25
N LEU A 13 -7.30 -4.14 10.23
CA LEU A 13 -6.20 -3.56 10.96
C LEU A 13 -6.62 -3.35 12.40
N VAL A 14 -5.92 -4.03 13.30
CA VAL A 14 -6.00 -3.78 14.74
C VAL A 14 -4.83 -2.91 15.13
N ALA A 15 -5.06 -1.61 15.21
CA ALA A 15 -4.05 -0.67 15.67
C ALA A 15 -4.08 -0.58 17.21
N PHE A 16 -2.91 -0.74 17.81
CA PHE A 16 -2.68 -0.52 19.23
C PHE A 16 -1.97 0.81 19.42
N ASP A 17 -2.68 1.81 19.96
CA ASP A 17 -2.04 3.08 20.34
C ASP A 17 -1.39 2.94 21.71
N PHE A 18 -0.05 2.95 21.69
CA PHE A 18 0.80 2.96 22.86
C PHE A 18 1.07 4.41 23.28
N GLY A 19 0.19 4.95 24.12
CA GLY A 19 0.32 6.32 24.63
C GLY A 19 1.70 6.59 25.22
N GLY A 20 2.32 7.69 24.79
CA GLY A 20 3.75 7.97 25.02
C GLY A 20 4.14 8.54 26.39
N GLN A 21 3.25 8.57 27.39
CA GLN A 21 3.62 9.02 28.74
C GLN A 21 4.43 7.94 29.45
N SER A 22 5.49 8.33 30.17
CA SER A 22 6.43 7.41 30.84
C SER A 22 5.73 6.36 31.71
N GLN A 23 4.69 6.76 32.44
CA GLN A 23 3.91 5.88 33.32
C GLN A 23 3.25 4.69 32.60
N TYR A 24 2.87 4.85 31.32
CA TYR A 24 2.28 3.75 30.56
C TYR A 24 3.33 2.87 29.89
N ARG A 25 4.50 3.43 29.55
CA ARG A 25 5.59 2.71 28.87
C ARG A 25 6.09 1.54 29.70
N ASP A 26 6.32 1.75 30.99
CA ASP A 26 6.79 0.70 31.90
C ASP A 26 5.79 -0.46 31.98
N THR A 27 4.48 -0.14 31.99
CA THR A 27 3.41 -1.16 32.04
C THR A 27 3.36 -2.01 30.76
N TYR A 28 3.71 -1.46 29.60
CA TYR A 28 3.74 -2.21 28.34
C TYR A 28 4.83 -3.28 28.34
N PHE A 29 6.00 -2.98 28.89
CA PHE A 29 7.11 -3.93 28.97
C PHE A 29 6.90 -4.98 30.06
N GLU A 30 6.28 -4.62 31.19
CA GLU A 30 5.92 -5.58 32.24
C GLU A 30 4.93 -6.65 31.74
N LYS A 31 4.09 -6.31 30.77
CA LYS A 31 3.09 -7.20 30.16
C LYS A 31 3.35 -7.42 28.68
N ALA A 32 4.62 -7.52 28.29
CA ALA A 32 5.02 -7.61 26.89
C ALA A 32 4.29 -8.72 26.14
N ASP A 33 4.17 -9.92 26.72
CA ASP A 33 3.50 -11.06 26.09
C ASP A 33 2.05 -10.72 25.67
N MET A 34 1.34 -9.92 26.47
CA MET A 34 -0.04 -9.51 26.18
C MET A 34 -0.15 -8.48 25.05
N TYR A 35 0.87 -7.63 24.89
CA TYR A 35 0.83 -6.50 23.95
C TYR A 35 1.55 -6.75 22.64
N PHE A 36 2.59 -7.58 22.63
CA PHE A 36 3.43 -7.81 21.44
C PHE A 36 3.07 -9.11 20.71
N THR A 37 2.40 -10.06 21.35
CA THR A 37 2.02 -11.33 20.71
C THR A 37 0.98 -11.11 19.60
N GLY A 38 1.23 -11.70 18.42
CA GLY A 38 0.36 -11.54 17.25
C GLY A 38 0.51 -10.20 16.53
N THR A 39 1.60 -9.47 16.80
CA THR A 39 1.93 -8.25 16.04
C THR A 39 2.49 -8.65 14.67
N ASP A 40 1.91 -8.12 13.59
CA ASP A 40 2.40 -8.34 12.22
C ASP A 40 3.43 -7.29 11.77
N MET A 41 3.41 -6.10 12.38
CA MET A 41 4.32 -4.99 12.10
C MET A 41 4.37 -4.00 13.27
N MET A 42 5.51 -3.34 13.43
CA MET A 42 5.63 -2.15 14.27
C MET A 42 5.76 -0.88 13.43
N ILE A 43 4.97 0.15 13.75
CA ILE A 43 5.16 1.52 13.26
C ILE A 43 5.65 2.37 14.44
N TYR A 44 6.88 2.85 14.37
CA TYR A 44 7.49 3.68 15.41
C TYR A 44 7.52 5.14 14.95
N ILE A 45 6.85 6.03 15.69
CA ILE A 45 6.71 7.44 15.31
C ILE A 45 7.62 8.31 16.18
N ILE A 46 8.49 9.10 15.54
CA ILE A 46 9.32 10.10 16.19
C ILE A 46 8.95 11.49 15.69
N ASP A 47 8.82 12.44 16.62
CA ASP A 47 8.63 13.86 16.31
C ASP A 47 9.98 14.49 15.93
N ILE A 48 10.16 14.87 14.67
CA ILE A 48 11.43 15.42 14.19
C ILE A 48 11.65 16.88 14.63
N GLN A 49 10.62 17.55 15.15
CA GLN A 49 10.77 18.94 15.59
C GLN A 49 11.25 19.05 17.05
N ASP A 50 11.38 17.94 17.77
CA ASP A 50 11.71 17.90 19.20
C ASP A 50 13.06 17.20 19.46
N PRO A 51 14.20 17.88 19.18
CA PRO A 51 15.53 17.27 19.27
C PRO A 51 15.94 16.87 20.68
N ASP A 52 15.39 17.54 21.70
CA ASP A 52 15.69 17.26 23.10
C ASP A 52 15.21 15.86 23.52
N ARG A 53 14.29 15.26 22.76
CA ARG A 53 13.70 13.94 23.02
C ARG A 53 14.25 12.83 22.14
N TYR A 54 15.25 13.11 21.30
CA TYR A 54 15.83 12.11 20.41
C TYR A 54 16.50 10.97 21.17
N GLU A 55 17.30 11.30 22.18
CA GLU A 55 17.97 10.30 23.02
C GLU A 55 16.96 9.43 23.77
N GLU A 56 15.95 10.06 24.40
CA GLU A 56 14.84 9.37 25.07
C GLU A 56 14.10 8.42 24.11
N SER A 57 13.88 8.87 22.86
CA SER A 57 13.21 8.08 21.82
C SER A 57 14.05 6.87 21.38
N LEU A 58 15.37 7.05 21.18
CA LEU A 58 16.27 5.95 20.85
C LEU A 58 16.34 4.92 21.98
N GLU A 59 16.47 5.37 23.24
CA GLU A 59 16.44 4.47 24.39
C GLU A 59 15.14 3.65 24.49
N TYR A 60 14.00 4.31 24.26
CA TYR A 60 12.71 3.63 24.25
C TYR A 60 12.60 2.63 23.10
N TYR A 61 13.08 3.00 21.91
CA TYR A 61 13.14 2.12 20.75
C TYR A 61 14.00 0.87 21.02
N GLN A 62 15.19 1.03 21.63
CA GLN A 62 16.04 -0.10 22.01
C GLN A 62 15.32 -1.08 22.92
N LYS A 63 14.60 -0.58 23.94
CA LYS A 63 13.82 -1.43 24.85
C LYS A 63 12.74 -2.23 24.12
N ILE A 64 12.14 -1.65 23.08
CA ILE A 64 11.17 -2.38 22.24
C ILE A 64 11.88 -3.48 21.45
N LEU A 65 13.02 -3.18 20.81
CA LEU A 65 13.80 -4.19 20.08
C LEU A 65 14.21 -5.35 20.99
N ASP A 66 14.74 -5.05 22.18
CA ASP A 66 15.14 -6.06 23.17
C ASP A 66 13.95 -6.93 23.58
N THR A 67 12.76 -6.33 23.67
CA THR A 67 11.51 -7.05 23.99
C THR A 67 11.06 -7.94 22.84
N LEU A 68 11.15 -7.48 21.60
CA LEU A 68 10.84 -8.28 20.41
C LEU A 68 11.79 -9.47 20.29
N GLU A 69 13.11 -9.22 20.46
CA GLU A 69 14.13 -10.28 20.43
C GLU A 69 13.92 -11.30 21.54
N LYS A 70 13.64 -10.86 22.77
CA LYS A 70 13.38 -11.76 23.91
C LYS A 70 12.19 -12.69 23.69
N ASN A 71 11.22 -12.27 22.88
CA ASN A 71 10.02 -13.02 22.57
C ASN A 71 10.08 -13.75 21.21
N ASP A 72 11.27 -13.79 20.57
CA ASP A 72 11.49 -14.38 19.25
C ASP A 72 10.54 -13.82 18.16
N LEU A 73 10.15 -12.55 18.29
CA LEU A 73 9.26 -11.87 17.35
C LEU A 73 10.07 -11.17 16.26
N ILE A 74 10.08 -11.71 15.05
CA ILE A 74 10.70 -11.10 13.87
C ILE A 74 9.61 -10.46 13.02
N ILE A 75 9.41 -9.16 13.22
CA ILE A 75 8.39 -8.37 12.51
C ILE A 75 9.06 -7.23 11.73
N PRO A 76 8.50 -6.82 10.58
CA PRO A 76 8.95 -5.61 9.90
C PRO A 76 8.69 -4.37 10.76
N ILE A 77 9.62 -3.42 10.70
CA ILE A 77 9.58 -2.16 11.43
C ILE A 77 9.53 -1.00 10.43
N LEU A 78 8.61 -0.07 10.63
CA LEU A 78 8.56 1.20 9.90
C LEU A 78 8.77 2.36 10.88
N VAL A 79 9.92 3.03 10.76
CA VAL A 79 10.20 4.26 11.53
C VAL A 79 9.69 5.46 10.75
N VAL A 80 8.86 6.27 11.39
CA VAL A 80 8.19 7.43 10.80
C VAL A 80 8.73 8.70 11.44
N PHE A 81 9.42 9.51 10.65
CA PHE A 81 9.79 10.88 11.02
C PHE A 81 8.57 11.78 10.79
N SER A 82 7.81 12.02 11.86
CA SER A 82 6.57 12.78 11.82
C SER A 82 6.79 14.26 12.07
N LYS A 83 5.76 15.04 11.71
CA LYS A 83 5.76 16.51 11.69
C LYS A 83 6.87 17.08 10.79
N MET A 84 7.18 16.42 9.69
CA MET A 84 8.01 17.03 8.65
C MET A 84 7.14 17.94 7.80
N ASP A 85 6.74 19.07 8.37
CA ASP A 85 5.80 19.97 7.74
C ASP A 85 6.44 20.70 6.55
N PRO A 86 5.67 21.11 5.52
CA PRO A 86 6.22 21.65 4.26
C PRO A 86 7.13 22.87 4.43
N ASP A 87 6.92 23.66 5.48
CA ASP A 87 7.68 24.85 5.82
C ASP A 87 9.10 24.54 6.34
N ILE A 88 9.31 23.35 6.90
CA ILE A 88 10.60 22.92 7.45
C ILE A 88 11.25 21.77 6.66
N ALA A 89 10.57 21.21 5.66
CA ALA A 89 11.08 20.09 4.86
C ALA A 89 12.43 20.38 4.16
N ASN A 90 12.70 21.66 3.84
CA ASN A 90 13.94 22.11 3.20
C ASN A 90 15.01 22.61 4.20
N ASP A 91 14.80 22.46 5.51
CA ASP A 91 15.79 22.84 6.51
C ASP A 91 16.96 21.86 6.51
N GLU A 92 18.18 22.36 6.24
CA GLU A 92 19.39 21.53 6.15
C GLU A 92 19.79 20.92 7.51
N ASP A 93 19.66 21.66 8.61
CA ASP A 93 20.05 21.19 9.95
C ASP A 93 19.09 20.09 10.42
N LEU A 94 17.79 20.29 10.20
CA LEU A 94 16.77 19.28 10.49
C LEU A 94 17.01 18.00 9.68
N ASN A 95 17.31 18.14 8.38
CA ASN A 95 17.60 17.00 7.52
C ASN A 95 18.87 16.26 7.95
N GLN A 96 19.93 16.96 8.36
CA GLN A 96 21.13 16.33 8.90
C GLN A 96 20.85 15.56 10.20
N LYS A 97 20.04 16.13 11.11
CA LYS A 97 19.62 15.45 12.34
C LYS A 97 18.80 14.19 12.03
N ARG A 98 17.88 14.27 11.07
CA ARG A 98 17.09 13.12 10.60
C ARG A 98 17.98 12.02 10.06
N LEU A 99 18.97 12.35 9.23
CA LEU A 99 19.90 11.34 8.68
C LEU A 99 20.69 10.64 9.78
N LYS A 100 21.18 11.37 10.79
CA LYS A 100 21.85 10.76 11.96
C LYS A 100 20.93 9.85 12.76
N LEU A 101 19.67 10.24 12.94
CA LEU A 101 18.66 9.39 13.57
C LEU A 101 18.42 8.13 12.76
N MET A 102 18.27 8.26 11.44
CA MET A 102 18.07 7.15 10.52
C MET A 102 19.22 6.13 10.64
N GLU A 103 20.47 6.60 10.60
CA GLU A 103 21.65 5.75 10.81
C GLU A 103 21.63 5.05 12.18
N SER A 104 21.21 5.76 13.24
CA SER A 104 21.09 5.18 14.59
C SER A 104 20.04 4.06 14.62
N PHE A 105 18.86 4.30 14.06
CA PHE A 105 17.79 3.30 13.96
C PHE A 105 18.22 2.08 13.13
N GLU A 106 18.92 2.28 12.01
CA GLU A 106 19.44 1.17 11.19
C GLU A 106 20.44 0.31 11.97
N GLN A 107 21.38 0.93 12.67
CA GLN A 107 22.39 0.21 13.46
C GLN A 107 21.75 -0.61 14.58
N MET A 108 20.78 -0.03 15.28
CA MET A 108 20.06 -0.71 16.37
C MET A 108 19.20 -1.87 15.85
N SER A 109 18.66 -1.75 14.64
CA SER A 109 17.69 -2.70 14.06
C SER A 109 18.31 -3.77 13.18
N SER A 110 19.62 -4.05 13.32
CA SER A 110 20.37 -4.96 12.44
C SER A 110 19.78 -6.37 12.23
N LYS A 111 18.90 -6.84 13.13
CA LYS A 111 18.21 -8.13 13.04
C LYS A 111 16.78 -8.07 12.46
N PHE A 112 16.28 -6.87 12.17
CA PHE A 112 14.90 -6.62 11.76
C PHE A 112 14.85 -6.00 10.35
N ASP A 113 13.77 -6.26 9.61
CA ASP A 113 13.50 -5.56 8.36
C ASP A 113 12.96 -4.14 8.65
N ILE A 114 13.86 -3.17 8.69
CA ILE A 114 13.52 -1.77 8.92
C ILE A 114 13.23 -1.02 7.62
N GLY A 115 12.28 -0.09 7.66
CA GLY A 115 12.09 0.94 6.65
C GLY A 115 11.81 2.30 7.27
N PHE A 116 11.89 3.34 6.45
CA PHE A 116 11.71 4.71 6.88
C PHE A 116 10.64 5.41 6.07
N ALA A 117 9.85 6.25 6.74
CA ALA A 117 8.89 7.13 6.11
C ALA A 117 8.93 8.52 6.75
N ILE A 118 8.40 9.49 6.01
CA ILE A 118 8.21 10.85 6.47
C ILE A 118 6.70 11.13 6.45
N SER A 119 6.19 11.84 7.45
CA SER A 119 4.79 12.24 7.48
C SER A 119 4.59 13.67 7.99
N SER A 120 3.56 14.32 7.44
CA SER A 120 2.98 15.55 7.96
C SER A 120 1.46 15.44 7.95
N ILE A 121 0.81 15.83 9.04
CA ILE A 121 -0.65 15.88 9.11
C ILE A 121 -1.26 16.95 8.18
N TYR A 122 -0.44 17.90 7.72
CA TYR A 122 -0.85 18.92 6.76
C TYR A 122 -0.78 18.42 5.30
N GLU A 123 -0.11 17.29 5.05
CA GLU A 123 0.05 16.69 3.74
C GLU A 123 -0.61 15.30 3.68
N ARG A 124 -1.86 15.27 3.20
CA ARG A 124 -2.64 14.03 3.07
C ARG A 124 -1.88 12.91 2.35
N ASN A 125 -1.22 13.23 1.23
CA ASN A 125 -0.44 12.26 0.45
C ASN A 125 0.68 11.60 1.26
N SER A 126 1.27 12.30 2.24
CA SER A 126 2.32 11.74 3.10
C SER A 126 1.78 10.62 4.00
N ILE A 127 0.55 10.77 4.50
CA ILE A 127 -0.13 9.78 5.33
C ILE A 127 -0.55 8.58 4.48
N GLU A 128 -1.10 8.82 3.29
CA GLU A 128 -1.46 7.75 2.35
C GLU A 128 -0.24 6.93 1.92
N ASN A 129 0.89 7.58 1.65
CA ASN A 129 2.16 6.92 1.36
C ASN A 129 2.69 6.09 2.54
N LEU A 130 2.59 6.60 3.78
CA LEU A 130 2.96 5.86 4.99
C LEU A 130 2.16 4.56 5.11
N PHE A 131 0.84 4.63 4.98
CA PHE A 131 -0.01 3.43 5.03
C PHE A 131 0.34 2.46 3.90
N SER A 132 0.61 2.97 2.70
CA SER A 132 0.99 2.15 1.55
C SER A 132 2.31 1.40 1.81
N LEU A 133 3.31 2.07 2.37
CA LEU A 133 4.59 1.44 2.75
C LEU A 133 4.41 0.41 3.87
N ALA A 134 3.57 0.70 4.87
CA ALA A 134 3.25 -0.24 5.94
C ALA A 134 2.60 -1.52 5.39
N LEU A 135 1.58 -1.37 4.55
CA LEU A 135 0.90 -2.49 3.89
C LEU A 135 1.85 -3.31 3.01
N LYS A 136 2.78 -2.65 2.31
CA LYS A 136 3.77 -3.33 1.47
C LYS A 136 4.72 -4.24 2.25
N LYS A 137 5.04 -3.88 3.49
CA LYS A 137 5.93 -4.67 4.34
C LYS A 137 5.24 -5.85 5.00
N ILE A 138 3.94 -5.76 5.30
CA ILE A 138 3.17 -6.87 5.91
C ILE A 138 2.56 -7.84 4.88
N SER A 139 2.32 -7.38 3.65
CA SER A 139 1.60 -8.16 2.66
C SER A 139 2.49 -8.54 1.49
N THR A 140 2.19 -9.70 0.89
CA THR A 140 2.63 -9.95 -0.48
C THR A 140 1.96 -8.93 -1.41
N SER A 141 2.70 -8.46 -2.42
CA SER A 141 2.21 -7.47 -3.39
C SER A 141 0.85 -7.85 -4.00
N GLY A 142 0.60 -9.16 -4.19
CA GLY A 142 -0.66 -9.68 -4.73
C GLY A 142 -1.87 -9.54 -3.80
N GLY A 143 -1.70 -9.67 -2.48
CA GLY A 143 -2.81 -9.60 -1.52
C GLY A 143 -3.43 -8.21 -1.43
N VAL A 144 -2.58 -7.16 -1.39
CA VAL A 144 -3.04 -5.77 -1.31
C VAL A 144 -3.75 -5.37 -2.61
N ILE A 145 -3.16 -5.71 -3.76
CA ILE A 145 -3.78 -5.44 -5.06
C ILE A 145 -5.13 -6.14 -5.15
N GLN A 146 -5.24 -7.39 -4.71
CA GLN A 146 -6.51 -8.12 -4.74
C GLN A 146 -7.62 -7.45 -3.91
N GLU A 147 -7.33 -7.00 -2.68
CA GLU A 147 -8.35 -6.34 -1.87
C GLU A 147 -8.69 -4.92 -2.38
N LEU A 148 -7.73 -4.19 -2.94
CA LEU A 148 -7.97 -2.93 -3.64
C LEU A 148 -8.94 -3.11 -4.80
N LEU A 149 -8.69 -4.12 -5.64
CA LEU A 149 -9.56 -4.49 -6.76
C LEU A 149 -10.96 -4.90 -6.28
N LYS A 150 -11.07 -5.54 -5.11
CA LYS A 150 -12.35 -5.88 -4.49
C LYS A 150 -13.16 -4.69 -4.02
N VAL A 151 -12.53 -3.71 -3.37
CA VAL A 151 -13.19 -2.44 -2.99
C VAL A 151 -13.71 -1.75 -4.25
N TYR A 152 -12.87 -1.69 -5.29
CA TYR A 152 -13.23 -1.05 -6.55
C TYR A 152 -14.43 -1.67 -7.24
N VAL A 153 -14.42 -3.00 -7.42
CA VAL A 153 -15.53 -3.70 -8.07
C VAL A 153 -16.85 -3.40 -7.37
N LYS A 154 -16.84 -3.30 -6.04
CA LYS A 154 -18.02 -2.90 -5.26
C LYS A 154 -18.41 -1.44 -5.49
N ASP A 155 -17.45 -0.52 -5.48
CA ASP A 155 -17.72 0.92 -5.65
C ASP A 155 -18.33 1.24 -7.02
N ILE A 156 -17.84 0.62 -8.09
CA ILE A 156 -18.36 0.83 -9.44
C ILE A 156 -19.54 -0.10 -9.79
N ASN A 157 -19.92 -1.00 -8.88
CA ASN A 157 -20.93 -2.05 -9.11
C ASN A 157 -20.60 -2.92 -10.34
N ALA A 158 -19.33 -3.27 -10.50
CA ALA A 158 -18.86 -4.22 -11.51
C ALA A 158 -18.97 -5.66 -11.00
N ARG A 159 -18.66 -6.62 -11.87
CA ARG A 159 -18.68 -8.06 -11.53
C ARG A 159 -17.30 -8.61 -11.19
N ALA A 160 -16.29 -8.13 -11.92
CA ALA A 160 -14.90 -8.55 -11.73
C ALA A 160 -13.93 -7.51 -12.31
N CYS A 161 -12.68 -7.51 -11.82
CA CYS A 161 -11.58 -6.78 -12.44
C CYS A 161 -10.22 -7.49 -12.27
N VAL A 162 -9.27 -7.20 -13.16
CA VAL A 162 -7.90 -7.74 -13.15
C VAL A 162 -6.94 -6.62 -13.52
N LEU A 163 -5.83 -6.54 -12.78
CA LEU A 163 -4.71 -5.67 -13.12
C LEU A 163 -3.67 -6.50 -13.87
N ILE A 164 -3.43 -6.17 -15.13
CA ILE A 164 -2.61 -6.98 -16.04
C ILE A 164 -1.69 -6.12 -16.90
N SER A 165 -0.47 -6.56 -17.12
CA SER A 165 0.44 -5.94 -18.08
C SER A 165 0.12 -6.33 -19.51
N SER A 166 0.62 -5.53 -20.46
CA SER A 166 0.55 -5.78 -21.89
C SER A 166 1.29 -7.06 -22.32
N THR A 167 2.21 -7.55 -21.49
CA THR A 167 2.91 -8.83 -21.70
C THR A 167 2.17 -10.02 -21.08
N GLY A 168 1.06 -9.77 -20.38
CA GLY A 168 0.22 -10.81 -19.78
C GLY A 168 0.52 -11.13 -18.31
N LEU A 169 1.39 -10.37 -17.67
CA LEU A 169 1.64 -10.51 -16.23
C LEU A 169 0.43 -10.03 -15.45
N VAL A 170 -0.18 -10.91 -14.66
CA VAL A 170 -1.30 -10.57 -13.77
C VAL A 170 -0.76 -10.18 -12.40
N PHE A 171 -1.07 -8.96 -11.98
CA PHE A 171 -0.67 -8.42 -10.67
C PHE A 171 -1.70 -8.70 -9.58
N GLY A 172 -2.97 -8.85 -9.96
CA GLY A 172 -4.06 -9.24 -9.08
C GLY A 172 -5.37 -9.29 -9.83
N SER A 173 -6.33 -10.06 -9.30
CA SER A 173 -7.68 -10.18 -9.84
C SER A 173 -8.71 -10.33 -8.73
N TYR A 174 -9.92 -9.88 -9.00
CA TYR A 174 -11.07 -10.07 -8.14
C TYR A 174 -12.32 -10.33 -8.98
N GLY A 175 -13.14 -11.27 -8.56
CA GLY A 175 -14.50 -11.48 -9.06
C GLY A 175 -15.37 -12.05 -7.94
N GLU A 176 -16.68 -11.79 -7.99
CA GLU A 176 -17.61 -12.35 -7.00
C GLU A 176 -17.68 -13.88 -7.10
N THR A 177 -17.51 -14.40 -8.31
CA THR A 177 -17.44 -15.83 -8.60
C THR A 177 -16.14 -16.20 -9.31
N HIS A 178 -15.69 -17.44 -9.10
CA HIS A 178 -14.54 -17.99 -9.82
C HIS A 178 -14.73 -17.96 -11.34
N GLN A 179 -15.97 -18.16 -11.81
CA GLN A 179 -16.29 -18.12 -13.24
C GLN A 179 -16.06 -16.73 -13.85
N GLU A 180 -16.45 -15.67 -13.16
CA GLU A 180 -16.23 -14.30 -13.66
C GLU A 180 -14.75 -13.95 -13.72
N GLU A 181 -13.98 -14.37 -12.71
CA GLU A 181 -12.54 -14.18 -12.68
C GLU A 181 -11.85 -14.91 -13.83
N GLU A 182 -12.26 -16.14 -14.12
CA GLU A 182 -11.78 -16.92 -15.27
C GLU A 182 -12.18 -16.28 -16.61
N MET A 183 -13.43 -15.84 -16.75
CA MET A 183 -13.88 -15.12 -17.96
C MET A 183 -13.03 -13.87 -18.21
N LEU A 184 -12.73 -13.14 -17.15
CA LEU A 184 -11.94 -11.93 -17.20
C LEU A 184 -10.49 -12.20 -17.60
N LYS A 185 -9.82 -13.17 -16.96
CA LYS A 185 -8.45 -13.59 -17.32
C LYS A 185 -8.36 -14.06 -18.78
N ASN A 186 -9.31 -14.87 -19.23
CA ASN A 186 -9.36 -15.35 -20.61
C ASN A 186 -9.56 -14.21 -21.62
N SER A 187 -10.44 -13.24 -21.30
CA SER A 187 -10.64 -12.07 -22.15
C SER A 187 -9.45 -11.10 -22.16
N ALA A 188 -8.63 -11.07 -21.10
CA ALA A 188 -7.44 -10.24 -21.06
C ALA A 188 -6.38 -10.65 -22.12
N ALA A 189 -6.46 -11.88 -22.66
CA ALA A 189 -5.64 -12.29 -23.80
C ALA A 189 -5.90 -11.43 -25.07
N TYR A 190 -7.09 -10.83 -25.21
CA TYR A 190 -7.37 -9.89 -26.29
C TYR A 190 -6.49 -8.64 -26.18
N LEU A 191 -6.27 -8.13 -24.96
CA LEU A 191 -5.39 -6.97 -24.73
C LEU A 191 -3.95 -7.26 -25.14
N GLN A 192 -3.43 -8.44 -24.84
CA GLN A 192 -2.08 -8.85 -25.23
C GLN A 192 -1.93 -8.92 -26.75
N ASN A 193 -2.92 -9.51 -27.43
CA ASN A 193 -2.91 -9.59 -28.90
C ASN A 193 -3.00 -8.21 -29.55
N LEU A 194 -3.86 -7.33 -29.02
CA LEU A 194 -3.95 -5.95 -29.48
C LEU A 194 -2.62 -5.24 -29.25
N TYR A 195 -1.99 -5.37 -28.08
CA TYR A 195 -0.68 -4.78 -27.82
C TYR A 195 0.39 -5.24 -28.82
N LEU A 196 0.48 -6.54 -29.09
CA LEU A 196 1.38 -7.10 -30.10
C LEU A 196 1.09 -6.57 -31.51
N PHE A 197 -0.19 -6.41 -31.85
CA PHE A 197 -0.60 -5.81 -33.12
C PHE A 197 -0.09 -4.37 -33.27
N HIS A 198 -0.23 -3.52 -32.24
CA HIS A 198 0.31 -2.16 -32.28
C HIS A 198 1.85 -2.15 -32.44
N LEU A 199 2.56 -3.01 -31.69
CA LEU A 199 4.02 -3.14 -31.80
C LEU A 199 4.48 -3.56 -33.21
N THR A 200 3.79 -4.52 -33.82
CA THR A 200 4.19 -5.08 -35.13
C THR A 200 3.82 -4.19 -36.31
N THR A 201 2.76 -3.39 -36.17
CA THR A 201 2.30 -2.46 -37.22
C THR A 201 2.90 -1.07 -37.11
N GLY A 202 3.50 -0.72 -35.97
CA GLY A 202 3.99 0.63 -35.69
C GLY A 202 2.87 1.63 -35.38
N LEU A 203 1.65 1.16 -35.14
CA LEU A 203 0.53 1.99 -34.71
C LEU A 203 0.71 2.42 -33.25
N GLN A 204 0.13 3.58 -32.92
CA GLN A 204 0.08 4.06 -31.54
C GLN A 204 -0.76 3.11 -30.69
N LYS A 205 -0.33 2.86 -29.46
CA LYS A 205 -1.05 2.04 -28.48
C LYS A 205 -2.23 2.84 -27.93
N GLU A 206 -3.33 2.17 -27.68
CA GLU A 206 -4.52 2.78 -27.10
C GLU A 206 -4.47 2.71 -25.58
N ASP A 207 -4.96 3.75 -24.92
CA ASP A 207 -5.11 3.78 -23.46
C ASP A 207 -6.39 3.09 -23.00
N PHE A 208 -7.30 2.79 -23.93
CA PHE A 208 -8.65 2.31 -23.67
C PHE A 208 -9.12 1.30 -24.72
N TYR A 209 -9.78 0.23 -24.27
CA TYR A 209 -10.35 -0.83 -25.08
C TYR A 209 -11.71 -1.23 -24.51
N GLU A 210 -12.64 -1.59 -25.38
CA GLU A 210 -13.98 -2.04 -25.00
C GLU A 210 -14.39 -3.28 -25.80
N LEU A 211 -14.93 -4.30 -25.13
CA LEU A 211 -15.55 -5.47 -25.76
C LEU A 211 -17.00 -5.63 -25.29
N ASN A 212 -17.92 -5.63 -26.26
CA ASN A 212 -19.36 -5.61 -26.01
C ASN A 212 -20.06 -6.90 -26.43
N TYR A 213 -20.51 -7.68 -25.45
CA TYR A 213 -21.28 -8.92 -25.64
C TYR A 213 -22.77 -8.64 -25.50
N LYS A 214 -23.35 -7.93 -26.48
CA LYS A 214 -24.73 -7.42 -26.46
C LYS A 214 -25.80 -8.46 -26.11
N ARG A 215 -25.67 -9.70 -26.60
CA ARG A 215 -26.65 -10.77 -26.34
C ARG A 215 -26.70 -11.20 -24.87
N ASN A 216 -25.58 -11.05 -24.17
CA ASN A 216 -25.42 -11.48 -22.77
C ASN A 216 -25.42 -10.29 -21.81
N ASN A 217 -25.54 -9.07 -22.31
CA ASN A 217 -25.40 -7.83 -21.55
C ASN A 217 -24.08 -7.78 -20.74
N LEU A 218 -22.96 -8.18 -21.37
CA LEU A 218 -21.63 -8.10 -20.73
C LEU A 218 -20.75 -7.09 -21.47
N HIS A 219 -20.04 -6.29 -20.69
CA HIS A 219 -19.12 -5.28 -21.14
C HIS A 219 -17.76 -5.54 -20.48
N PHE A 220 -16.71 -5.60 -21.30
CA PHE A 220 -15.34 -5.60 -20.82
C PHE A 220 -14.68 -4.28 -21.20
N ILE A 221 -14.00 -3.65 -20.25
CA ILE A 221 -13.45 -2.31 -20.41
C ILE A 221 -12.01 -2.30 -19.87
N SER A 222 -11.08 -1.72 -20.61
CA SER A 222 -9.73 -1.47 -20.12
C SER A 222 -9.54 -0.01 -19.81
N GLU A 223 -8.71 0.25 -18.81
CA GLU A 223 -8.07 1.55 -18.63
C GLU A 223 -6.59 1.38 -18.41
N TYR A 224 -5.80 2.17 -19.12
CA TYR A 224 -4.39 2.32 -18.85
C TYR A 224 -4.15 2.97 -17.48
N ILE A 225 -3.40 2.28 -16.62
CA ILE A 225 -3.08 2.74 -15.27
C ILE A 225 -1.69 3.37 -15.24
N THR A 226 -0.69 2.61 -15.68
CA THR A 226 0.73 2.98 -15.57
C THR A 226 1.58 2.08 -16.47
N SER A 227 2.88 2.35 -16.55
CA SER A 227 3.87 1.48 -17.19
C SER A 227 4.75 0.80 -16.15
N SER A 228 5.11 -0.45 -16.39
CA SER A 228 6.09 -1.22 -15.61
C SER A 228 7.18 -1.78 -16.53
N ASP A 229 8.19 -2.45 -15.97
CA ASP A 229 9.18 -3.21 -16.74
C ASP A 229 8.53 -4.27 -17.65
N SER A 230 7.33 -4.74 -17.29
CA SER A 230 6.54 -5.70 -18.07
C SER A 230 5.64 -5.05 -19.12
N GLY A 231 5.76 -3.74 -19.36
CA GLY A 231 5.01 -2.98 -20.34
C GLY A 231 3.84 -2.17 -19.76
N MET A 232 2.87 -1.81 -20.59
CA MET A 232 1.72 -1.00 -20.19
C MET A 232 0.78 -1.84 -19.31
N VAL A 233 0.37 -1.30 -18.17
CA VAL A 233 -0.50 -1.97 -17.21
C VAL A 233 -1.90 -1.41 -17.33
N TYR A 234 -2.84 -2.33 -17.51
CA TYR A 234 -4.26 -2.05 -17.69
C TYR A 234 -5.06 -2.62 -16.53
N LEU A 235 -6.07 -1.87 -16.10
CA LEU A 235 -7.18 -2.39 -15.33
C LEU A 235 -8.25 -2.88 -16.30
N TRP A 236 -8.52 -4.18 -16.30
CA TRP A 236 -9.53 -4.80 -17.15
C TRP A 236 -10.74 -5.19 -16.30
N VAL A 237 -11.92 -4.68 -16.65
CA VAL A 237 -13.14 -4.74 -15.83
C VAL A 237 -14.25 -5.44 -16.59
N LEU A 238 -14.99 -6.33 -15.91
CA LEU A 238 -16.23 -6.93 -16.40
C LEU A 238 -17.42 -6.31 -15.68
N THR A 239 -18.38 -5.77 -16.43
CA THR A 239 -19.62 -5.20 -15.90
C THR A 239 -20.85 -5.55 -16.76
N THR A 240 -22.03 -5.51 -16.16
CA THR A 240 -23.34 -5.57 -16.83
C THR A 240 -24.04 -4.22 -16.90
N ASP A 241 -23.51 -3.22 -16.20
CA ASP A 241 -24.07 -1.88 -16.07
C ASP A 241 -23.01 -0.86 -16.46
N LEU A 242 -22.91 -0.61 -17.77
CA LEU A 242 -21.98 0.37 -18.33
C LEU A 242 -22.55 1.78 -18.13
N ARG A 243 -22.24 2.39 -16.98
CA ARG A 243 -22.55 3.80 -16.74
C ARG A 243 -21.41 4.66 -17.32
N GLU A 244 -21.72 5.74 -18.03
CA GLU A 244 -20.69 6.69 -18.53
C GLU A 244 -19.85 7.29 -17.38
N GLU A 245 -20.38 7.29 -16.16
CA GLU A 245 -19.68 7.70 -14.93
C GLU A 245 -18.65 6.67 -14.44
N VAL A 246 -18.78 5.40 -14.85
CA VAL A 246 -17.76 4.35 -14.64
C VAL A 246 -16.60 4.53 -15.63
N LEU A 247 -16.86 5.19 -16.78
CA LEU A 247 -15.87 5.71 -17.71
C LEU A 247 -15.32 7.04 -17.18
N GLY A 248 -14.54 6.95 -16.11
CA GLY A 248 -14.10 8.12 -15.35
C GLY A 248 -13.18 7.71 -14.22
N ILE A 249 -12.24 6.81 -14.54
CA ILE A 249 -11.33 6.13 -13.61
C ILE A 249 -10.41 7.11 -12.89
N GLN A 250 -10.51 8.42 -13.12
CA GLN A 250 -9.70 9.46 -12.52
C GLN A 250 -9.58 9.33 -10.99
N LYS A 251 -10.69 9.11 -10.25
CA LYS A 251 -10.64 8.93 -8.79
C LYS A 251 -9.87 7.67 -8.37
N PHE A 252 -10.05 6.56 -9.08
CA PHE A 252 -9.37 5.30 -8.78
C PHE A 252 -7.94 5.25 -9.33
N ARG A 253 -7.64 5.96 -10.43
CA ARG A 253 -6.28 6.22 -10.93
C ARG A 253 -5.49 7.00 -9.89
N GLU A 254 -6.07 8.08 -9.36
CA GLU A 254 -5.42 8.91 -8.35
C GLU A 254 -5.14 8.11 -7.07
N ASP A 255 -6.11 7.30 -6.61
CA ASP A 255 -5.97 6.51 -5.39
C ASP A 255 -5.07 5.27 -5.58
N LEU A 256 -5.14 4.59 -6.74
CA LEU A 256 -4.38 3.36 -6.98
C LEU A 256 -3.00 3.56 -7.55
N ILE A 257 -2.76 4.55 -8.43
CA ILE A 257 -1.46 4.69 -9.10
C ILE A 257 -0.32 4.70 -8.08
N PRO A 258 -0.39 5.44 -6.96
CA PRO A 258 0.66 5.41 -5.93
C PRO A 258 0.86 4.01 -5.35
N LEU A 259 -0.23 3.31 -5.00
CA LEU A 259 -0.20 1.97 -4.44
C LEU A 259 0.35 0.95 -5.45
N ILE A 260 -0.19 0.92 -6.66
CA ILE A 260 0.24 0.04 -7.74
C ILE A 260 1.72 0.28 -8.07
N ASN A 261 2.18 1.52 -8.22
CA ASN A 261 3.59 1.81 -8.49
C ASN A 261 4.53 1.40 -7.35
N LEU A 262 4.03 1.22 -6.12
CA LEU A 262 4.83 0.66 -5.03
C LEU A 262 4.98 -0.87 -5.14
N PHE A 263 4.10 -1.55 -5.87
CA PHE A 263 4.03 -3.01 -5.97
C PHE A 263 4.44 -3.59 -7.33
N LEU A 264 4.42 -2.76 -8.39
CA LEU A 264 4.93 -3.04 -9.73
C LEU A 264 6.42 -2.74 -9.85
#